data_AF-B0TVS8-F1
#
_entry.id   AF-B0TVS8-F1
#
_cell.length_a   1.000
_cell.length_b   1.000
_cell.length_c   1.000
_cell.angle_alpha   90.00
_cell.angle_beta   90.00
_cell.angle_gamma   90.00
#
_symmetry.space_group_name_H-M   'P 1'
#
loop_
_entity.id
_entity.type
_entity.pdbx_description
1 polymer ?
#
loop_
_entity_poly.entity_id
_entity_poly.type
_entity_poly.pdbx_seq_one_letter_code
_entity_poly.pdbx_strand_id
1 'polypeptide(L)'
;MFHNSMRFLSSRNRVSLKALGSMSSGSMNSGSSMSSGQRGSALIIGVFIITVMFLLAATLINVLDDADQEISIEVWGTRAFAVANSGADRALATLFPVDGSSGSCNTLPPWNTPWNIGNETGLVGFHGCEVLMTCSATTATTNSSQNEMTQYLITSTATCSTGQCDSGRDSDASCIRVSRQVEVEARD
;
A
#
# COMPACT_ATOMS: atom_id res chain seq x y z
N MET A 1 47.94 20.46 -3.81
CA MET A 1 47.70 21.60 -4.73
C MET A 1 46.20 21.78 -4.89
N PHE A 2 45.72 22.96 -4.49
CA PHE A 2 44.52 23.73 -4.86
C PHE A 2 43.26 22.99 -5.39
N HIS A 3 42.12 23.03 -4.68
CA HIS A 3 41.11 24.11 -4.53
C HIS A 3 40.09 24.22 -5.69
N ASN A 4 38.83 24.52 -5.31
CA ASN A 4 37.65 24.96 -6.07
C ASN A 4 36.73 23.88 -6.69
N SER A 5 35.40 23.98 -6.62
CA SER A 5 34.50 24.96 -5.98
C SER A 5 33.08 24.39 -5.93
N MET A 6 32.39 24.64 -4.82
CA MET A 6 30.94 24.59 -4.69
C MET A 6 30.22 25.33 -5.82
N ARG A 7 29.05 24.84 -6.26
CA ARG A 7 27.85 25.67 -6.41
C ARG A 7 26.59 24.89 -6.07
N PHE A 8 26.14 25.11 -4.84
CA PHE A 8 24.76 24.98 -4.39
C PHE A 8 23.87 25.90 -5.25
N LEU A 9 22.85 25.35 -5.92
CA LEU A 9 21.76 26.14 -6.48
C LEU A 9 20.47 25.74 -5.77
N SER A 10 20.18 26.57 -4.77
CA SER A 10 18.94 26.67 -4.03
C SER A 10 17.81 27.09 -4.96
N SER A 11 16.88 26.17 -5.27
CA SER A 11 15.59 26.53 -5.87
C SER A 11 14.56 26.71 -4.76
N ARG A 12 14.54 27.91 -4.17
CA ARG A 12 13.43 28.36 -3.32
C ARG A 12 12.26 28.73 -4.23
N ASN A 13 11.29 27.82 -4.32
CA ASN A 13 10.02 28.09 -4.97
C ASN A 13 9.22 29.08 -4.09
N ARG A 14 9.27 30.38 -4.43
CA ARG A 14 8.41 31.41 -3.82
C ARG A 14 7.05 31.34 -4.50
N VAL A 15 6.06 30.78 -3.82
CA VAL A 15 4.64 31.00 -4.19
C VAL A 15 4.32 32.47 -3.88
N SER A 16 4.14 33.24 -4.95
CA SER A 16 3.74 34.64 -4.89
C SER A 16 2.26 34.72 -4.51
N LEU A 17 1.97 35.11 -3.26
CA LEU A 17 0.65 35.61 -2.86
C LEU A 17 0.28 36.77 -3.79
N LYS A 18 -0.82 36.64 -4.53
CA LYS A 18 -1.35 37.70 -5.38
C LYS A 18 -2.85 37.85 -5.14
N ALA A 19 -3.23 39.10 -4.90
CA ALA A 19 -4.57 39.68 -4.89
C ALA A 19 -5.43 39.48 -3.63
N LEU A 20 -5.34 40.47 -2.72
CA LEU A 20 -6.51 40.95 -1.99
C LEU A 20 -7.56 41.41 -3.01
N GLY A 21 -8.67 40.69 -3.07
CA GLY A 21 -9.91 41.19 -3.67
C GLY A 21 -10.55 42.20 -2.72
N SER A 22 -10.60 43.45 -3.17
CA SER A 22 -11.42 44.53 -2.62
C SER A 22 -12.89 44.09 -2.55
N MET A 23 -13.42 43.89 -1.35
CA MET A 23 -14.86 43.78 -1.11
C MET A 23 -15.36 45.08 -0.48
N SER A 24 -16.04 45.83 -1.34
CA SER A 24 -16.92 46.98 -1.09
C SER A 24 -17.60 46.98 0.29
N SER A 25 -17.49 48.11 0.99
CA SER A 25 -18.29 48.46 2.17
C SER A 25 -19.78 48.49 1.85
N GLY A 26 -20.50 47.45 2.27
CA GLY A 26 -21.95 47.47 2.42
C GLY A 26 -22.32 48.03 3.79
N SER A 27 -22.84 49.26 3.81
CA SER A 27 -23.45 49.87 4.99
C SER A 27 -24.71 49.09 5.40
N MET A 28 -24.62 48.27 6.44
CA MET A 28 -25.79 47.63 7.06
C MET A 28 -26.35 48.51 8.18
N ASN A 29 -27.56 48.97 7.94
CA ASN A 29 -28.44 49.75 8.80
C ASN A 29 -28.58 49.09 10.19
N SER A 30 -28.18 49.79 11.25
CA SER A 30 -28.46 49.38 12.64
C SER A 30 -29.95 49.54 12.93
N GLY A 31 -30.71 48.49 12.63
CA GLY A 31 -32.02 48.27 13.25
C GLY A 31 -31.80 48.00 14.73
N SER A 32 -32.14 48.97 15.58
CA SER A 32 -32.15 48.84 17.04
C SER A 32 -33.14 47.75 17.47
N SER A 33 -32.64 46.53 17.73
CA SER A 33 -33.42 45.53 18.46
C SER A 33 -33.41 45.89 19.94
N MET A 34 -34.57 46.25 20.48
CA MET A 34 -34.80 46.36 21.93
C MET A 34 -34.32 45.08 22.63
N SER A 35 -33.29 45.18 23.47
CA SER A 35 -32.85 44.08 24.34
C SER A 35 -33.83 43.94 25.51
N SER A 36 -34.97 43.30 25.28
CA SER A 36 -35.75 42.73 26.38
C SER A 36 -34.94 41.61 27.00
N GLY A 37 -34.55 41.77 28.27
CA GLY A 37 -33.61 40.91 29.00
C GLY A 37 -33.65 39.45 28.59
N GLN A 38 -32.61 39.02 27.89
CA GLN A 38 -32.43 37.66 27.41
C GLN A 38 -32.21 36.76 28.63
N ARG A 39 -33.30 36.15 29.12
CA ARG A 39 -33.27 35.21 30.24
C ARG A 39 -32.36 34.04 29.84
N GLY A 40 -31.37 33.75 30.67
CA GLY A 40 -30.16 32.97 30.38
C GLY A 40 -30.32 31.48 30.00
N SER A 41 -31.49 31.02 29.58
CA SER A 41 -31.71 29.64 29.12
C SER A 41 -31.18 29.38 27.72
N ALA A 42 -31.15 30.38 26.83
CA ALA A 42 -30.64 30.21 25.45
C ALA A 42 -29.14 29.88 25.40
N LEU A 43 -28.35 30.46 26.31
CA LEU A 43 -26.90 30.24 26.39
C LEU A 43 -26.57 28.81 26.83
N ILE A 44 -27.31 28.28 27.80
CA ILE A 44 -27.12 26.91 28.30
C ILE A 44 -27.43 25.89 27.20
N ILE A 45 -28.51 26.12 26.43
CA ILE A 45 -28.89 25.26 25.31
C ILE A 45 -27.81 25.31 24.21
N GLY A 46 -27.29 26.49 23.89
CA GLY A 46 -26.22 26.66 22.89
C GLY A 46 -24.94 25.91 23.26
N VAL A 47 -24.50 26.01 24.52
CA VAL A 47 -23.30 25.30 24.99
C VAL A 47 -23.49 23.78 24.90
N PHE A 48 -24.66 23.27 25.31
CA PHE A 48 -24.95 21.84 25.20
C PHE A 48 -24.84 21.34 23.75
N ILE A 49 -25.48 22.04 22.81
CA ILE A 49 -25.43 21.68 21.39
C ILE A 49 -24.00 21.71 20.86
N ILE A 50 -23.25 22.77 21.16
CA ILE A 50 -21.85 22.90 20.72
C ILE A 50 -21.01 21.75 21.29
N THR A 51 -21.16 21.39 22.56
CA THR A 51 -20.43 20.27 23.15
C THR A 51 -20.76 18.93 22.50
N VAL A 52 -22.04 18.66 22.20
CA VAL A 52 -22.45 17.45 21.49
C VAL A 52 -21.88 17.41 20.08
N MET A 53 -21.93 18.54 19.34
CA MET A 53 -21.34 18.61 18.00
C MET A 53 -19.83 18.41 18.02
N PHE A 54 -19.13 18.95 19.02
CA PHE A 54 -17.69 18.71 19.20
C PHE A 54 -17.39 17.23 19.46
N LEU A 55 -18.18 16.55 20.27
CA LEU A 55 -18.01 15.11 20.52
C LEU A 55 -18.21 14.29 19.23
N LEU A 56 -19.25 14.59 18.45
CA LEU A 56 -19.49 13.91 17.18
C LEU A 56 -18.38 14.19 16.16
N ALA A 57 -17.94 15.45 16.04
CA ALA A 57 -16.85 15.83 15.15
C ALA A 57 -15.54 15.11 15.52
N ALA A 58 -15.21 15.02 16.81
CA ALA A 58 -14.03 14.29 17.28
C ALA A 58 -14.08 12.81 16.90
N THR A 59 -15.23 12.15 17.04
CA THR A 59 -15.37 10.74 16.63
C THR A 59 -15.18 10.55 15.12
N LEU A 60 -15.70 11.46 14.30
CA LEU A 60 -15.57 11.36 12.85
C LEU A 60 -14.11 11.55 12.38
N ILE A 61 -13.35 12.43 13.03
CA ILE A 61 -11.93 12.63 12.72
C ILE A 61 -11.14 11.32 12.90
N ASN A 62 -11.39 10.58 13.99
CA ASN A 62 -10.72 9.30 14.22
C ASN A 62 -11.08 8.27 13.13
N VAL A 63 -12.35 8.23 12.70
CA VAL A 63 -12.79 7.31 11.63
C VAL A 63 -12.10 7.64 10.29
N LEU A 64 -11.88 8.92 10.00
CA LEU A 64 -11.16 9.33 8.78
C LEU A 64 -9.68 8.94 8.84
N ASP A 65 -9.04 9.05 10.00
CA ASP A 65 -7.64 8.68 10.20
C ASP A 65 -7.43 7.15 10.05
N ASP A 66 -8.39 6.36 10.53
CA ASP A 66 -8.41 4.90 10.33
C ASP A 66 -8.64 4.52 8.85
N ALA A 67 -9.51 5.25 8.14
CA ALA A 67 -9.84 4.99 6.74
C ALA A 67 -8.64 5.22 5.79
N ASP A 68 -7.82 6.24 6.05
CA ASP A 68 -6.61 6.51 5.25
C ASP A 68 -5.58 5.38 5.37
N GLN A 69 -5.48 4.77 6.55
CA GLN A 69 -4.63 3.58 6.77
C GLN A 69 -5.23 2.35 6.06
N GLU A 70 -6.55 2.16 6.09
CA GLU A 70 -7.24 1.04 5.44
C GLU A 70 -7.05 1.03 3.92
N ILE A 71 -7.16 2.19 3.25
CA ILE A 71 -6.95 2.31 1.79
C ILE A 71 -5.53 1.90 1.41
N SER A 72 -4.54 2.30 2.21
CA SER A 72 -3.16 1.95 1.95
C SER A 72 -2.93 0.43 2.02
N ILE A 73 -3.55 -0.26 2.99
CA ILE A 73 -3.48 -1.71 3.13
C ILE A 73 -4.10 -2.42 1.92
N GLU A 74 -5.21 -1.93 1.38
CA GLU A 74 -5.83 -2.49 0.18
C GLU A 74 -4.89 -2.36 -1.04
N VAL A 75 -4.28 -1.19 -1.23
CA VAL A 75 -3.31 -0.96 -2.31
C VAL A 75 -2.10 -1.88 -2.17
N TRP A 76 -1.55 -2.02 -0.97
CA TRP A 76 -0.44 -2.95 -0.73
C TRP A 76 -0.86 -4.42 -0.92
N GLY A 77 -2.11 -4.76 -0.62
CA GLY A 77 -2.68 -6.08 -0.89
C GLY A 77 -2.80 -6.40 -2.38
N THR A 78 -3.28 -5.46 -3.20
CA THR A 78 -3.35 -5.65 -4.65
C THR A 78 -1.97 -5.75 -5.28
N ARG A 79 -0.99 -4.95 -4.81
CA ARG A 79 0.41 -5.06 -5.23
C ARG A 79 1.00 -6.42 -4.87
N ALA A 80 0.86 -6.87 -3.61
CA ALA A 80 1.33 -8.18 -3.18
C ALA A 80 0.71 -9.30 -4.02
N PHE A 81 -0.59 -9.22 -4.31
CA PHE A 81 -1.25 -10.20 -5.17
C PHE A 81 -0.70 -10.20 -6.60
N ALA A 82 -0.49 -9.03 -7.21
CA ALA A 82 0.10 -8.92 -8.54
C ALA A 82 1.51 -9.51 -8.59
N VAL A 83 2.34 -9.20 -7.58
CA VAL A 83 3.70 -9.74 -7.45
C VAL A 83 3.67 -11.26 -7.28
N ALA A 84 2.75 -11.81 -6.48
CA ALA A 84 2.61 -13.26 -6.31
C ALA A 84 2.29 -13.96 -7.64
N ASN A 85 1.37 -13.41 -8.44
CA ASN A 85 1.06 -13.92 -9.78
C ASN A 85 2.27 -13.82 -10.72
N SER A 86 2.97 -12.69 -10.73
CA SER A 86 4.20 -12.53 -11.53
C SER A 86 5.31 -13.51 -11.12
N GLY A 87 5.42 -13.83 -9.82
CA GLY A 87 6.30 -14.89 -9.33
C GLY A 87 5.90 -16.27 -9.84
N ALA A 88 4.61 -16.60 -9.81
CA ALA A 88 4.10 -17.86 -10.35
C ALA A 88 4.35 -17.98 -11.87
N ASP A 89 4.14 -16.91 -12.63
CA ASP A 89 4.43 -16.87 -14.07
C ASP A 89 5.93 -17.04 -14.36
N ARG A 90 6.80 -16.40 -13.57
CA ARG A 90 8.26 -16.58 -13.68
C ARG A 90 8.67 -18.03 -13.38
N ALA A 91 8.09 -18.63 -12.35
CA ALA A 91 8.34 -20.02 -11.99
C ALA A 91 7.88 -20.98 -13.11
N LEU A 92 6.67 -20.77 -13.65
CA LEU A 92 6.13 -21.56 -14.76
C LEU A 92 6.95 -21.41 -16.04
N ALA A 93 7.36 -20.19 -16.40
CA ALA A 93 8.20 -19.94 -17.58
C ALA A 93 9.56 -20.64 -17.50
N THR A 94 10.05 -20.90 -16.28
CA THR A 94 11.30 -21.63 -16.07
C THR A 94 11.09 -23.14 -15.97
N LEU A 95 9.91 -23.58 -15.51
CA LEU A 95 9.52 -24.99 -15.47
C LEU A 95 9.16 -25.54 -16.87
N PHE A 96 8.58 -24.72 -17.74
CA PHE A 96 8.20 -25.07 -19.12
C PHE A 96 8.86 -24.12 -20.13
N PRO A 97 10.17 -24.26 -20.36
CA PRO A 97 10.88 -23.44 -21.33
C PRO A 97 10.41 -23.71 -22.77
N VAL A 98 10.48 -22.67 -23.60
CA VAL A 98 10.02 -22.69 -25.00
C VAL A 98 10.84 -23.58 -25.94
N ASP A 99 11.99 -24.07 -25.48
CA ASP A 99 12.85 -25.01 -26.21
C ASP A 99 12.34 -26.46 -26.14
N GLY A 100 11.26 -26.70 -25.39
CA GLY A 100 10.65 -28.01 -25.22
C GLY A 100 11.42 -28.92 -24.26
N SER A 101 12.39 -28.38 -23.50
CA SER A 101 12.99 -29.12 -22.40
C SER A 101 12.02 -29.21 -21.22
N SER A 102 11.96 -30.35 -20.55
CA SER A 102 11.20 -30.50 -19.31
C SER A 102 11.99 -29.89 -18.16
N GLY A 103 11.49 -28.79 -17.60
CA GLY A 103 12.03 -28.23 -16.37
C GLY A 103 11.70 -29.15 -15.19
N SER A 104 12.53 -29.13 -14.17
CA SER A 104 12.28 -29.81 -12.91
C SER A 104 12.18 -28.77 -11.78
N CYS A 105 11.58 -29.14 -10.65
CA CYS A 105 11.67 -28.30 -9.44
C CYS A 105 13.13 -28.14 -8.92
N ASN A 106 14.12 -28.81 -9.53
CA ASN A 106 15.55 -28.64 -9.23
C ASN A 106 16.27 -27.69 -10.20
N THR A 107 15.67 -27.38 -11.35
CA THR A 107 16.21 -26.36 -12.26
C THR A 107 15.85 -24.98 -11.74
N LEU A 108 16.77 -24.01 -11.85
CA LEU A 108 16.62 -22.60 -11.44
C LEU A 108 15.24 -22.06 -11.86
N PRO A 109 14.60 -21.10 -11.15
CA PRO A 109 15.16 -20.03 -10.32
C PRO A 109 15.59 -20.55 -8.94
N PRO A 110 16.31 -19.76 -8.12
CA PRO A 110 16.64 -20.16 -6.76
C PRO A 110 15.35 -20.29 -5.92
N TRP A 111 14.78 -21.50 -5.92
CA TRP A 111 13.63 -21.87 -5.10
C TRP A 111 13.94 -21.60 -3.63
N ASN A 112 12.93 -21.18 -2.88
CA ASN A 112 13.07 -20.81 -1.47
C ASN A 112 14.04 -19.63 -1.24
N THR A 113 14.38 -18.84 -2.26
CA THR A 113 15.06 -17.56 -2.09
C THR A 113 14.12 -16.41 -2.40
N PRO A 114 14.16 -15.33 -1.59
CA PRO A 114 13.35 -14.16 -1.83
C PRO A 114 13.84 -13.43 -3.08
N TRP A 115 12.95 -13.30 -4.07
CA TRP A 115 13.19 -12.51 -5.25
C TRP A 115 12.64 -11.08 -5.04
N ASN A 116 13.54 -10.09 -5.04
CA ASN A 116 13.15 -8.68 -4.95
C ASN A 116 12.83 -8.12 -6.34
N ILE A 117 11.56 -8.25 -6.74
CA ILE A 117 11.08 -7.85 -8.05
C ILE A 117 11.31 -6.35 -8.32
N GLY A 118 11.14 -5.48 -7.31
CA GLY A 118 11.33 -4.03 -7.46
C GLY A 118 12.77 -3.65 -7.81
N ASN A 119 13.75 -4.28 -7.15
CA ASN A 119 15.17 -4.03 -7.40
C ASN A 119 15.64 -4.64 -8.74
N GLU A 120 15.18 -5.85 -9.09
CA GLU A 120 15.59 -6.50 -10.33
C GLU A 120 14.97 -5.88 -11.59
N THR A 121 13.68 -5.52 -11.54
CA THR A 121 12.96 -5.00 -12.72
C THR A 121 13.01 -3.48 -12.85
N GLY A 122 13.38 -2.77 -11.77
CA GLY A 122 13.35 -1.31 -11.71
C GLY A 122 11.93 -0.72 -11.71
N LEU A 123 10.89 -1.55 -11.54
CA LEU A 123 9.51 -1.07 -11.48
C LEU A 123 9.23 -0.40 -10.14
N VAL A 124 9.02 0.91 -10.18
CA VAL A 124 8.75 1.73 -8.99
C VAL A 124 7.52 1.26 -8.20
N GLY A 125 6.55 0.62 -8.88
CA GLY A 125 5.31 0.13 -8.28
C GLY A 125 5.49 -1.08 -7.35
N PHE A 126 6.62 -1.80 -7.44
CA PHE A 126 6.91 -2.98 -6.64
C PHE A 126 8.08 -2.79 -5.66
N HIS A 127 8.48 -1.54 -5.37
CA HIS A 127 9.42 -1.28 -4.28
C HIS A 127 8.86 -1.78 -2.94
N GLY A 128 9.72 -2.40 -2.13
CA GLY A 128 9.34 -2.98 -0.85
C GLY A 128 8.58 -4.31 -0.96
N CYS A 129 8.47 -4.89 -2.16
CA CYS A 129 7.89 -6.22 -2.37
C CYS A 129 8.98 -7.26 -2.66
N GLU A 130 8.87 -8.41 -2.01
CA GLU A 130 9.66 -9.60 -2.26
C GLU A 130 8.72 -10.79 -2.51
N VAL A 131 9.16 -11.75 -3.31
CA VAL A 131 8.40 -12.97 -3.60
C VAL A 131 9.23 -14.21 -3.35
N LEU A 132 8.65 -15.16 -2.65
CA LEU A 132 9.21 -16.47 -2.36
C LEU A 132 8.45 -17.52 -3.18
N MET A 133 9.16 -18.24 -4.03
CA MET A 133 8.59 -19.30 -4.85
C MET A 133 9.09 -20.65 -4.36
N THR A 134 8.19 -21.62 -4.24
CA THR A 134 8.50 -23.01 -3.93
C THR A 134 7.87 -23.92 -4.99
N CYS A 135 8.51 -25.07 -5.24
CA CYS A 135 8.07 -26.03 -6.25
C CYS A 135 8.06 -27.43 -5.64
N SER A 136 6.96 -28.15 -5.83
CA SER A 136 6.79 -29.55 -5.43
C SER A 136 6.32 -30.37 -6.63
N ALA A 137 7.04 -31.44 -6.96
CA ALA A 137 6.66 -32.36 -8.03
C ALA A 137 6.19 -33.69 -7.44
N THR A 138 5.03 -34.17 -7.89
CA THR A 138 4.45 -35.45 -7.49
C THR A 138 4.08 -36.24 -8.73
N THR A 139 4.60 -37.46 -8.87
CA THR A 139 4.18 -38.38 -9.94
C THR A 139 2.83 -39.00 -9.58
N ALA A 140 1.81 -38.73 -10.38
CA ALA A 140 0.49 -39.30 -10.22
C ALA A 140 0.34 -40.51 -11.17
N THR A 141 0.22 -41.71 -10.60
CA THR A 141 -0.16 -42.92 -11.34
C THR A 141 -1.68 -43.00 -11.43
N THR A 142 -2.23 -42.83 -12.63
CA THR A 142 -3.68 -43.02 -12.83
C THR A 142 -4.01 -44.51 -12.94
N ASN A 143 -5.10 -44.94 -12.28
CA ASN A 143 -5.55 -46.35 -12.26
C ASN A 143 -5.97 -46.92 -13.64
N SER A 144 -5.93 -46.12 -14.72
CA SER A 144 -6.47 -46.53 -16.02
C SER A 144 -5.46 -46.61 -17.15
N SER A 145 -4.19 -46.25 -16.98
CA SER A 145 -3.18 -46.44 -18.03
C SER A 145 -1.78 -46.37 -17.45
N GLN A 146 -0.86 -47.17 -18.00
CA GLN A 146 0.58 -47.20 -17.71
C GLN A 146 1.30 -45.90 -18.14
N ASN A 147 0.71 -44.73 -17.86
CA ASN A 147 1.24 -43.43 -18.22
C ASN A 147 1.51 -42.67 -16.91
N GLU A 148 2.78 -42.47 -16.60
CA GLU A 148 3.24 -41.66 -15.47
C GLU A 148 3.01 -40.19 -15.86
N MET A 149 2.13 -39.48 -15.14
CA MET A 149 1.97 -38.03 -15.30
C MET A 149 2.64 -37.32 -14.13
N THR A 150 3.43 -36.28 -14.42
CA THR A 150 4.08 -35.49 -13.38
C THR A 150 3.25 -34.26 -13.10
N GLN A 151 2.76 -34.14 -11.86
CA GLN A 151 2.05 -32.96 -11.38
C GLN A 151 3.03 -32.05 -10.66
N TYR A 152 3.06 -30.79 -11.05
CA TYR A 152 3.86 -29.75 -10.41
C TYR A 152 2.93 -28.80 -9.65
N LEU A 153 3.25 -28.57 -8.39
CA LEU A 153 2.61 -27.57 -7.54
C LEU A 153 3.63 -26.46 -7.28
N ILE A 154 3.33 -25.26 -7.74
CA ILE A 154 4.13 -24.08 -7.48
C ILE A 154 3.35 -23.20 -6.49
N THR A 155 4.03 -22.82 -5.41
CA THR A 155 3.49 -21.87 -4.44
C THR A 155 4.31 -20.59 -4.52
N SER A 156 3.65 -19.48 -4.81
CA SER A 156 4.24 -18.15 -4.90
C SER A 156 3.67 -17.26 -3.79
N THR A 157 4.51 -16.89 -2.84
CA THR A 157 4.15 -16.05 -1.69
C THR A 157 4.85 -14.71 -1.81
N ALA A 158 4.09 -13.64 -1.99
CA ALA A 158 4.62 -12.29 -2.03
C ALA A 158 4.38 -11.55 -0.72
N THR A 159 5.41 -10.91 -0.21
CA THR A 159 5.37 -10.02 0.95
C THR A 159 5.75 -8.62 0.51
N CYS A 160 4.84 -7.67 0.72
CA CYS A 160 5.09 -6.25 0.50
C CYS A 160 5.06 -5.52 1.83
N SER A 161 6.08 -4.71 2.09
CA SER A 161 6.13 -3.87 3.27
C SER A 161 6.62 -2.46 2.97
N THR A 162 6.17 -1.52 3.81
CA THR A 162 6.65 -0.15 3.86
C THR A 162 6.82 0.27 5.31
N GLY A 163 7.82 1.13 5.57
CA GLY A 163 8.24 1.48 6.92
C GLY A 163 9.13 0.42 7.57
N GLN A 164 9.54 0.67 8.82
CA GLN A 164 10.41 -0.25 9.57
C GLN A 164 9.57 -1.27 10.33
N CYS A 165 9.32 -2.42 9.70
CA CYS A 165 8.51 -3.49 10.27
C CYS A 165 9.31 -4.48 11.14
N ASP A 166 10.64 -4.45 11.06
CA ASP A 166 11.53 -5.40 11.74
C ASP A 166 12.17 -4.84 13.02
N SER A 167 11.83 -3.62 13.43
CA SER A 167 12.39 -2.93 14.61
C SER A 167 11.67 -3.23 15.93
N GLY A 168 11.30 -4.49 16.20
CA GLY A 168 10.90 -4.96 17.53
C GLY A 168 9.95 -4.01 18.32
N ARG A 169 10.31 -3.67 19.57
CA ARG A 169 9.50 -2.82 20.49
C ARG A 169 9.28 -1.38 20.02
N ASP A 170 9.92 -0.96 18.93
CA ASP A 170 9.78 0.34 18.27
C ASP A 170 9.45 0.12 16.77
N SER A 171 8.51 -0.77 16.47
CA SER A 171 7.89 -0.81 15.14
C SER A 171 7.12 0.49 14.95
N ASP A 172 7.47 1.26 13.91
CA ASP A 172 6.78 2.49 13.55
C ASP A 172 5.26 2.23 13.50
N ALA A 173 4.44 3.13 14.06
CA ALA A 173 2.98 3.06 13.91
C ALA A 173 2.55 3.08 12.43
N SER A 174 3.47 3.45 11.53
CA SER A 174 3.30 3.49 10.08
C SER A 174 3.83 2.23 9.35
N CYS A 175 4.28 1.18 10.05
CA CYS A 175 4.64 -0.08 9.39
C CYS A 175 3.40 -0.73 8.78
N ILE A 176 3.43 -0.97 7.48
CA ILE A 176 2.40 -1.76 6.78
C ILE A 176 3.12 -2.97 6.18
N ARG A 177 2.63 -4.17 6.50
CA ARG A 177 3.13 -5.42 5.93
C ARG A 177 1.96 -6.27 5.48
N VAL A 178 1.92 -6.57 4.19
CA VAL A 178 0.86 -7.37 3.57
C VAL A 178 1.49 -8.57 2.86
N SER A 179 0.89 -9.75 3.06
CA SER A 179 1.31 -10.98 2.42
C SER A 179 0.14 -11.57 1.61
N ARG A 180 0.44 -12.04 0.39
CA ARG A 180 -0.51 -12.74 -0.47
C ARG A 180 0.17 -13.97 -1.06
N GLN A 181 -0.58 -15.06 -1.17
CA GLN A 181 -0.10 -16.34 -1.68
C GLN A 181 -0.97 -16.78 -2.86
N VAL A 182 -0.32 -17.31 -3.89
CA VAL A 182 -0.96 -17.90 -5.07
C VAL A 182 -0.36 -19.28 -5.27
N GLU A 183 -1.21 -20.25 -5.57
CA GLU A 183 -0.82 -21.63 -5.86
C GLU A 183 -1.27 -21.97 -7.27
N VAL A 184 -0.36 -22.55 -8.05
CA VAL A 184 -0.64 -22.99 -9.42
C VAL A 184 -0.27 -24.45 -9.57
N GLU A 185 -1.18 -25.22 -10.16
CA GLU A 185 -0.98 -26.60 -10.55
C GLU A 185 -0.67 -26.64 -12.04
N ALA A 186 0.41 -27.34 -12.41
CA ALA A 186 0.71 -27.67 -13.80
C ALA A 186 0.90 -29.19 -13.94
N ARG A 187 0.65 -29.69 -15.15
CA ARG A 187 0.81 -31.11 -15.49
C ARG A 187 1.62 -31.21 -16.77
N ASP A 188 2.53 -32.17 -16.78
CA ASP A 188 3.30 -32.61 -17.94
C ASP A 188 2.77 -33.98 -18.40
#